data_AF-N0APL2-F1
#
_entry.id   AF-N0APL2-F1
#
_cell.length_a   1.000
_cell.length_b   1.000
_cell.length_c   1.000
_cell.angle_alpha   90.00
_cell.angle_beta   90.00
_cell.angle_gamma   90.00
#
_symmetry.space_group_name_H-M   'P 1'
#
loop_
_entity.id
_entity.type
_entity.pdbx_description
1 polymer ?
#
loop_
_entity_poly.entity_id
_entity_poly.type
_entity_poly.pdbx_seq_one_letter_code
_entity_poly.pdbx_strand_id
1 'polypeptide(L)'
;MDNKDWIDFLMYTSILRVFLRAFPIVYIVFIWLQSSYFNPETVAGLSDTLNKAVVLIIGVSLEFAHLFEFGLLYLFIFLAFLSFGKIGKWQNRLAITVALLYSLVDEIHQIYVPFRSFSLDDLLKDAIGIFFIWWLIRNNYFTKKDSRFGELLRKVAQLPNKDKNEVSL
;
A
#
# COMPACT_ATOMS: atom_id res chain seq x y z
N MET A 1 34.82 -5.59 9.47
CA MET A 1 33.56 -6.36 9.47
C MET A 1 33.96 -7.78 9.15
N ASP A 2 33.79 -8.67 10.12
CA ASP A 2 34.22 -10.08 10.02
C ASP A 2 33.31 -10.84 9.02
N ASN A 3 33.77 -11.97 8.49
CA ASN A 3 33.01 -12.80 7.54
C ASN A 3 31.62 -13.17 8.09
N LYS A 4 31.53 -13.40 9.42
CA LYS A 4 30.25 -13.62 10.10
C LYS A 4 29.34 -12.40 10.05
N ASP A 5 29.85 -11.22 10.40
CA ASP A 5 29.08 -9.95 10.35
C ASP A 5 28.58 -9.67 8.92
N TRP A 6 29.38 -9.98 7.90
CA TRP A 6 29.00 -9.84 6.49
C TRP A 6 27.89 -10.79 6.07
N ILE A 7 27.95 -12.05 6.49
CA ILE A 7 26.91 -13.04 6.21
C ILE A 7 25.61 -12.65 6.91
N ASP A 8 25.67 -12.25 8.18
CA ASP A 8 24.50 -11.81 8.96
C ASP A 8 23.86 -10.57 8.33
N PHE A 9 24.67 -9.62 7.86
CA PHE A 9 24.20 -8.45 7.14
C PHE A 9 23.49 -8.82 5.82
N LEU A 10 24.08 -9.69 5.00
CA LEU A 10 23.45 -10.16 3.74
C LEU A 10 22.17 -10.95 4.00
N MET A 11 22.13 -11.73 5.08
CA MET A 11 20.93 -12.45 5.49
C MET A 11 19.81 -11.48 5.87
N TYR A 12 20.12 -10.47 6.69
CA TYR A 12 19.15 -9.45 7.09
C TYR A 12 18.57 -8.69 5.89
N THR A 13 19.41 -8.26 4.94
CA THR A 13 18.92 -7.55 3.75
C THR A 13 18.07 -8.43 2.85
N SER A 14 18.38 -9.73 2.77
CA SER A 14 17.59 -10.71 2.02
C SER A 14 16.21 -10.92 2.65
N ILE A 15 16.16 -11.09 3.98
CA ILE A 15 14.89 -11.21 4.73
C ILE A 15 14.02 -9.96 4.55
N LEU A 16 14.61 -8.77 4.67
CA LEU A 16 13.90 -7.51 4.48
C LEU A 16 13.30 -7.40 3.06
N ARG A 17 14.05 -7.80 2.02
CA ARG A 17 13.53 -7.81 0.64
C ARG A 17 12.35 -8.76 0.48
N VAL A 18 12.42 -9.96 1.04
CA VAL A 18 11.31 -10.93 1.02
C VAL A 18 10.08 -10.33 1.73
N PHE A 19 10.28 -9.72 2.89
CA PHE A 19 9.20 -9.05 3.62
C PHE A 19 8.54 -7.95 2.78
N LEU A 20 9.33 -7.05 2.18
CA LEU A 20 8.81 -5.98 1.32
C LEU A 20 8.03 -6.50 0.11
N ARG A 21 8.39 -7.67 -0.43
CA ARG A 21 7.71 -8.30 -1.56
C ARG A 21 6.42 -9.01 -1.15
N ALA A 22 6.38 -9.59 0.04
CA ALA A 22 5.20 -10.26 0.57
C ALA A 22 4.16 -9.24 1.07
N PHE A 23 4.60 -8.07 1.52
CA PHE A 23 3.75 -7.07 2.16
C PHE A 23 2.52 -6.64 1.34
N PRO A 24 2.60 -6.37 0.01
CA PRO A 24 1.42 -6.05 -0.78
C PRO A 24 0.40 -7.18 -0.81
N ILE A 25 0.86 -8.44 -0.85
CA ILE A 25 -0.03 -9.62 -0.90
C ILE A 25 -0.76 -9.76 0.43
N VAL A 26 -0.04 -9.66 1.55
CA VAL A 26 -0.63 -9.66 2.89
C VAL A 26 -1.64 -8.53 3.03
N TYR A 27 -1.33 -7.34 2.50
CA TYR A 27 -2.21 -6.19 2.57
C TYR A 27 -3.45 -6.33 1.69
N ILE A 28 -3.33 -6.90 0.49
CA ILE A 28 -4.48 -7.26 -0.37
C ILE A 28 -5.42 -8.20 0.41
N VAL A 29 -4.89 -9.25 1.04
CA VAL A 29 -5.70 -10.17 1.87
C VAL A 29 -6.36 -9.41 3.03
N PHE A 30 -5.64 -8.49 3.66
CA PHE A 30 -6.20 -7.64 4.71
C PHE A 30 -7.38 -6.80 4.22
N ILE A 31 -7.23 -6.08 3.10
CA ILE A 31 -8.30 -5.28 2.48
C ILE A 31 -9.51 -6.17 2.17
N TRP A 32 -9.26 -7.34 1.56
CA TRP A 32 -10.32 -8.28 1.20
C TRP A 32 -11.12 -8.75 2.42
N LEU A 33 -10.43 -9.14 3.49
CA LEU A 33 -11.09 -9.56 4.73
C LEU A 33 -11.84 -8.40 5.39
N GLN A 34 -11.23 -7.21 5.43
CA GLN A 34 -11.89 -6.02 5.94
C GLN A 34 -13.18 -5.73 5.17
N SER A 35 -13.13 -5.73 3.83
CA SER A 35 -14.26 -5.52 2.94
C SER A 35 -15.35 -6.59 3.13
N SER A 36 -14.95 -7.85 3.34
CA SER A 36 -15.86 -8.99 3.55
C SER A 36 -16.63 -8.93 4.88
N TYR A 37 -15.98 -8.48 5.96
CA TYR A 37 -16.55 -8.53 7.31
C TYR A 37 -17.15 -7.20 7.78
N PHE A 38 -16.87 -6.09 7.09
CA PHE A 38 -17.45 -4.81 7.45
C PHE A 38 -18.94 -4.76 7.06
N ASN A 39 -19.81 -4.63 8.06
CA ASN A 39 -21.24 -4.44 7.87
C ASN A 39 -21.66 -3.01 8.28
N PRO A 40 -22.09 -2.15 7.34
CA PRO A 40 -22.53 -0.79 7.65
C PRO A 40 -23.78 -0.72 8.52
N GLU A 41 -24.61 -1.77 8.54
CA GLU A 41 -25.79 -1.86 9.42
C GLU A 41 -25.40 -1.82 10.90
N THR A 42 -24.23 -2.36 11.27
CA THR A 42 -23.75 -2.29 12.66
C THR A 42 -23.50 -0.85 13.10
N VAL A 43 -23.02 0.01 12.19
CA VAL A 43 -22.82 1.44 12.44
C VAL A 43 -24.16 2.17 12.48
N ALA A 44 -25.13 1.76 11.66
CA ALA A 44 -26.48 2.30 11.69
C ALA A 44 -27.22 1.95 13.00
N GLY A 45 -27.11 0.72 13.51
CA GLY A 45 -27.70 0.30 14.79
C GLY A 45 -27.09 1.02 16.01
N LEU A 46 -25.83 1.46 15.91
CA LEU A 46 -25.22 2.33 16.92
C LEU A 46 -25.84 3.73 16.96
N SER A 47 -26.54 4.16 15.91
CA SER A 47 -27.20 5.47 15.89
C SER A 47 -28.41 5.58 16.81
N ASP A 48 -29.00 4.45 17.20
CA ASP A 48 -30.11 4.40 18.17
C ASP A 48 -29.61 4.55 19.62
N THR A 49 -28.32 4.30 19.87
CA THR A 49 -27.72 4.28 21.22
C THR A 49 -26.72 5.42 21.45
N LEU A 50 -26.03 5.89 20.41
CA LEU A 50 -25.01 6.93 20.49
C LEU A 50 -25.51 8.29 20.02
N ASN A 51 -24.82 9.35 20.45
CA ASN A 51 -25.05 10.71 19.95
C ASN A 51 -24.73 10.78 18.44
N LYS A 52 -25.60 11.43 17.66
CA LYS A 52 -25.42 11.70 16.22
C LYS A 52 -24.04 12.24 15.86
N ALA A 53 -23.45 13.10 16.69
CA ALA A 53 -22.10 13.64 16.45
C ALA A 53 -21.03 12.53 16.47
N VAL A 54 -21.12 11.57 17.40
CA VAL A 54 -20.19 10.45 17.49
C VAL A 54 -20.34 9.52 16.29
N VAL A 55 -21.58 9.20 15.90
CA VAL A 55 -21.87 8.37 14.72
C VAL A 55 -21.34 9.02 13.45
N LEU A 56 -21.53 10.34 13.30
CA LEU A 56 -21.03 11.10 12.15
C LEU A 56 -19.49 11.08 12.09
N ILE A 57 -18.81 11.25 13.23
CA ILE A 57 -17.35 11.15 13.30
C ILE A 57 -16.87 9.75 12.88
N ILE A 58 -17.54 8.69 13.34
CA ILE A 58 -17.20 7.31 12.98
C ILE A 58 -17.39 7.09 11.47
N GLY A 59 -18.54 7.46 10.92
CA GLY A 59 -18.84 7.31 9.50
C GLY A 59 -17.84 8.06 8.62
N VAL A 60 -17.59 9.33 8.93
CA VAL A 60 -16.58 10.14 8.22
C VAL A 60 -15.19 9.52 8.33
N SER A 61 -14.79 9.03 9.50
CA SER A 61 -13.48 8.39 9.69
C SER A 61 -13.32 7.13 8.83
N LEU A 62 -14.38 6.34 8.67
CA LEU A 62 -14.38 5.14 7.84
C LEU A 62 -14.29 5.49 6.35
N GLU A 63 -15.00 6.53 5.90
CA GLU A 63 -14.88 7.02 4.53
C GLU A 63 -13.47 7.57 4.23
N PHE A 64 -12.86 8.29 5.18
CA PHE A 64 -11.48 8.73 5.04
C PHE A 64 -10.49 7.57 5.08
N ALA A 65 -10.77 6.49 5.81
CA ALA A 65 -9.91 5.32 5.85
C ALA A 65 -9.79 4.67 4.45
N HIS A 66 -10.89 4.54 3.70
CA HIS A 66 -10.86 4.03 2.32
C HIS A 66 -9.95 4.87 1.41
N LEU A 67 -10.00 6.21 1.53
CA LEU A 67 -9.11 7.10 0.78
C LEU A 67 -7.63 6.77 1.01
N PHE A 68 -7.22 6.41 2.22
CA PHE A 68 -5.82 6.07 2.50
C PHE A 68 -5.47 4.61 2.19
N GLU A 69 -6.44 3.69 2.26
CA GLU A 69 -6.26 2.25 2.12
C GLU A 69 -5.60 1.88 0.78
N PHE A 70 -6.18 2.29 -0.34
CA PHE A 70 -5.60 1.98 -1.65
C PHE A 70 -4.36 2.82 -1.98
N GLY A 71 -4.22 4.00 -1.38
CA GLY A 71 -2.98 4.78 -1.42
C GLY A 71 -1.81 4.04 -0.76
N LEU A 72 -2.05 3.38 0.37
CA LEU A 72 -1.07 2.53 1.03
C LEU A 72 -0.78 1.26 0.23
N LEU A 73 -1.79 0.65 -0.38
CA LEU A 73 -1.57 -0.49 -1.29
C LEU A 73 -0.61 -0.11 -2.42
N TYR A 74 -0.82 1.04 -3.07
CA TYR A 74 0.12 1.56 -4.07
C TYR A 74 1.53 1.74 -3.50
N LEU A 75 1.67 2.32 -2.29
CA LEU A 75 2.97 2.47 -1.63
C LEU A 75 3.65 1.11 -1.41
N PHE A 76 2.93 0.09 -0.96
CA PHE A 76 3.49 -1.22 -0.71
C PHE A 76 3.92 -1.90 -2.00
N ILE A 77 3.12 -1.82 -3.07
CA ILE A 77 3.52 -2.32 -4.40
C ILE A 77 4.77 -1.58 -4.89
N PHE A 78 4.83 -0.26 -4.70
CA PHE A 78 6.02 0.53 -5.02
C PHE A 78 7.25 0.05 -4.23
N LEU A 79 7.13 -0.17 -2.92
CA LEU A 79 8.23 -0.68 -2.08
C LEU A 79 8.66 -2.09 -2.48
N ALA A 80 7.71 -2.96 -2.86
CA ALA A 80 8.00 -4.28 -3.37
C ALA A 80 8.82 -4.21 -4.66
N PHE A 81 8.45 -3.36 -5.61
CA PHE A 81 9.24 -3.12 -6.82
C PHE A 81 10.61 -2.53 -6.52
N LEU A 82 10.72 -1.67 -5.50
CA LEU A 82 11.96 -1.02 -5.10
C LEU A 82 12.95 -2.02 -4.50
N SER A 83 12.43 -3.09 -3.89
CA SER A 83 13.24 -4.21 -3.39
C SER A 83 13.97 -4.98 -4.50
N PHE A 84 13.57 -4.86 -5.78
CA PHE A 84 14.29 -5.45 -6.91
C PHE A 84 15.36 -4.52 -7.49
N GLY A 85 15.33 -3.23 -7.12
CA GLY A 85 16.30 -2.22 -7.52
C GLY A 85 15.64 -0.87 -7.79
N LYS A 86 16.38 0.04 -8.43
CA LYS A 86 15.87 1.38 -8.77
C LYS A 86 14.63 1.28 -9.67
N ILE A 87 13.55 1.90 -9.23
CA ILE A 87 12.31 2.01 -9.99
C ILE A 87 12.42 3.08 -11.07
N GLY A 88 11.99 2.74 -12.29
CA GLY A 88 11.78 3.69 -13.38
C GLY A 88 10.32 4.13 -13.51
N LYS A 89 10.05 5.00 -14.50
CA LYS A 89 8.70 5.53 -14.76
C LYS A 89 7.68 4.46 -15.15
N TRP A 90 8.13 3.33 -15.70
CA TRP A 90 7.23 2.26 -16.16
C TRP A 90 6.76 1.37 -15.00
N GLN A 91 7.68 0.90 -14.15
CA GLN A 91 7.31 0.13 -12.95
C GLN A 91 6.43 0.96 -11.99
N ASN A 92 6.70 2.27 -11.89
CA ASN A 92 5.84 3.17 -11.13
C ASN A 92 4.40 3.25 -11.70
N ARG A 93 4.26 3.30 -13.02
CA ARG A 93 2.94 3.27 -13.68
C ARG A 93 2.23 1.94 -13.46
N LEU A 94 2.95 0.82 -13.54
CA LEU A 94 2.39 -0.49 -13.20
C LEU A 94 1.88 -0.55 -11.76
N ALA A 95 2.62 0.00 -10.80
CA ALA A 95 2.18 0.03 -9.40
C ALA A 95 0.85 0.77 -9.22
N ILE A 96 0.69 1.91 -9.90
CA ILE A 96 -0.57 2.67 -9.92
C ILE A 96 -1.69 1.84 -10.56
N THR A 97 -1.43 1.25 -11.73
CA THR A 97 -2.43 0.45 -12.45
C THR A 97 -2.89 -0.75 -11.64
N VAL A 98 -1.97 -1.46 -10.98
CA VAL A 98 -2.33 -2.61 -10.13
C VAL A 98 -3.19 -2.16 -8.93
N ALA A 99 -2.84 -1.04 -8.29
CA ALA A 99 -3.64 -0.51 -7.18
C ALA A 99 -5.05 -0.09 -7.62
N LEU A 100 -5.19 0.60 -8.77
CA LEU A 100 -6.48 1.00 -9.34
C LEU A 100 -7.33 -0.21 -9.79
N LEU A 101 -6.70 -1.22 -10.39
CA LEU A 101 -7.41 -2.44 -10.77
C LEU A 101 -7.88 -3.20 -9.52
N TYR A 102 -7.06 -3.22 -8.47
CA TYR A 102 -7.44 -3.87 -7.23
C TYR A 102 -8.57 -3.13 -6.50
N SER A 103 -8.58 -1.80 -6.47
CA SER A 103 -9.70 -1.04 -5.91
C SER A 103 -11.00 -1.29 -6.66
N LEU A 104 -10.94 -1.38 -7.99
CA LEU A 104 -12.09 -1.81 -8.79
C LEU A 104 -12.54 -3.25 -8.45
N VAL A 105 -11.61 -4.17 -8.25
CA VAL A 105 -11.93 -5.54 -7.84
C VAL A 105 -12.59 -5.57 -6.47
N ASP A 106 -12.16 -4.73 -5.52
CA ASP A 106 -12.80 -4.64 -4.20
C ASP A 106 -14.25 -4.13 -4.31
N GLU A 107 -14.49 -3.07 -5.08
CA GLU A 107 -15.84 -2.56 -5.33
C GLU A 107 -16.76 -3.60 -6.00
N ILE A 108 -16.21 -4.42 -6.91
CA ILE A 108 -16.95 -5.55 -7.51
C ILE A 108 -17.20 -6.64 -6.46
N HIS A 109 -16.23 -6.93 -5.60
CA HIS A 109 -16.37 -7.91 -4.52
C HIS A 109 -17.47 -7.48 -3.52
N GLN A 110 -17.57 -6.19 -3.22
CA GLN A 110 -18.59 -5.61 -2.34
C GLN A 110 -20.03 -5.86 -2.82
N ILE A 111 -20.26 -6.11 -4.12
CA ILE A 111 -21.58 -6.51 -4.64
C ILE A 111 -22.07 -7.82 -4.00
N TYR A 112 -21.15 -8.70 -3.61
CA TYR A 112 -21.44 -10.00 -3.01
C TYR A 112 -21.45 -9.95 -1.47
N VAL A 113 -21.14 -8.81 -0.87
CA VAL A 113 -21.14 -8.63 0.59
C VAL A 113 -22.50 -8.05 1.02
N PRO A 114 -23.20 -8.67 1.99
CA PRO A 114 -24.47 -8.16 2.48
C PRO A 114 -24.38 -6.70 2.94
N PHE A 115 -25.39 -5.90 2.59
CA PHE A 115 -25.50 -4.48 2.95
C PHE A 115 -24.40 -3.58 2.36
N ARG A 116 -23.62 -4.09 1.40
CA ARG A 116 -22.69 -3.30 0.59
C ARG A 116 -23.17 -3.22 -0.85
N SER A 117 -22.65 -2.23 -1.56
CA SER A 117 -22.98 -1.98 -2.96
C SER A 117 -21.78 -1.39 -3.66
N PHE A 118 -21.63 -1.68 -4.95
CA PHE A 118 -20.67 -1.00 -5.80
C PHE A 118 -20.90 0.53 -5.79
N SER A 119 -19.85 1.28 -5.49
CA SER A 119 -19.89 2.73 -5.31
C SER A 119 -18.89 3.42 -6.22
N LEU A 120 -19.40 4.19 -7.19
CA LEU A 120 -18.53 5.01 -8.05
C LEU A 120 -17.82 6.10 -7.26
N ASP A 121 -18.46 6.62 -6.21
CA ASP A 121 -17.88 7.64 -5.35
C ASP A 121 -16.69 7.08 -4.56
N ASP A 122 -16.77 5.84 -4.09
CA ASP A 122 -15.65 5.19 -3.38
C ASP A 122 -14.51 4.85 -4.34
N LEU A 123 -14.80 4.37 -5.55
CA LEU A 123 -13.78 4.19 -6.60
C LEU A 123 -13.03 5.51 -6.93
N LEU A 124 -13.74 6.65 -6.93
CA LEU A 124 -13.12 7.97 -7.10
C LEU A 124 -12.24 8.35 -5.90
N LYS A 125 -12.70 8.11 -4.66
CA LYS A 125 -11.91 8.35 -3.44
C LYS A 125 -10.62 7.51 -3.44
N ASP A 126 -10.69 6.25 -3.83
CA ASP A 126 -9.54 5.34 -3.93
C ASP A 126 -8.51 5.86 -4.93
N ALA A 127 -8.99 6.29 -6.10
CA ALA A 127 -8.14 6.90 -7.11
C ALA A 127 -7.44 8.16 -6.58
N ILE A 128 -8.17 9.05 -5.88
CA ILE A 128 -7.59 10.24 -5.24
C ILE A 128 -6.49 9.85 -4.25
N GLY A 129 -6.74 8.83 -3.41
CA GLY A 129 -5.77 8.28 -2.47
C GLY A 129 -4.49 7.79 -3.14
N ILE A 130 -4.64 6.96 -4.17
CA ILE A 130 -3.52 6.43 -4.97
C ILE A 130 -2.72 7.57 -5.60
N PHE A 131 -3.39 8.54 -6.24
CA PHE A 131 -2.71 9.66 -6.88
C PHE A 131 -2.04 10.60 -5.88
N PHE A 132 -2.62 10.78 -4.69
CA PHE A 132 -2.01 11.57 -3.62
C PHE A 132 -0.67 10.96 -3.17
N ILE A 133 -0.66 9.67 -2.84
CA ILE A 133 0.58 8.98 -2.45
C ILE A 133 1.57 8.91 -3.61
N TRP A 134 1.09 8.69 -4.84
CA TRP A 134 1.94 8.77 -6.03
C TRP A 134 2.60 10.15 -6.19
N TRP A 135 1.86 11.24 -5.99
CA TRP A 135 2.40 12.58 -6.06
C TRP A 135 3.49 12.82 -5.00
N LEU A 136 3.28 12.34 -3.77
CA LEU A 136 4.28 12.38 -2.71
C LEU A 136 5.56 11.63 -3.10
N ILE A 137 5.44 10.41 -3.63
CA ILE A 137 6.59 9.62 -4.10
C ILE A 137 7.27 10.33 -5.27
N ARG A 138 6.51 10.83 -6.24
CA ARG A 138 7.04 11.55 -7.41
C ARG A 138 7.90 12.74 -6.98
N ASN A 139 7.36 13.56 -6.09
CA ASN A 139 8.04 14.76 -5.61
C ASN A 139 9.31 14.43 -4.82
N ASN A 140 9.27 13.42 -3.95
CA ASN A 140 10.37 13.14 -3.01
C ASN A 140 11.42 12.16 -3.54
N TYR A 141 11.04 11.17 -4.36
CA TYR A 141 11.96 10.15 -4.87
C TYR A 141 12.55 10.52 -6.24
N PHE A 142 11.72 11.03 -7.17
CA PHE A 142 12.15 11.32 -8.53
C PHE A 142 12.61 12.78 -8.73
N THR A 143 11.96 13.75 -8.07
CA THR A 143 12.27 15.18 -8.26
C THR A 143 13.29 15.70 -7.25
N LYS A 144 13.01 15.59 -5.94
CA LYS A 144 13.86 16.15 -4.88
C LYS A 144 14.97 15.18 -4.48
N LYS A 145 16.23 15.55 -4.74
CA LYS A 145 17.40 14.71 -4.40
C LYS A 145 17.79 14.77 -2.91
N ASP A 146 17.37 15.82 -2.21
CA ASP A 146 17.68 16.16 -0.83
C ASP A 146 16.56 15.83 0.17
N SER A 147 15.41 15.33 -0.30
CA SER A 147 14.33 14.88 0.58
C SER A 147 14.77 13.69 1.44
N ARG A 148 14.62 13.81 2.76
CA ARG A 148 14.85 12.71 3.73
C ARG A 148 14.04 11.46 3.38
N PHE A 149 12.77 11.65 2.99
CA PHE A 149 11.91 10.54 2.57
C PHE A 149 12.43 9.88 1.28
N GLY A 150 12.86 10.68 0.31
CA GLY A 150 13.51 10.17 -0.90
C GLY A 150 14.81 9.43 -0.63
N GLU A 151 15.60 9.88 0.35
CA GLU A 151 16.84 9.23 0.76
C GLU A 151 16.57 7.84 1.37
N LEU A 152 15.56 7.71 2.24
CA LEU A 152 15.14 6.42 2.78
C LEU A 152 14.75 5.43 1.67
N LEU A 153 13.93 5.87 0.71
CA LEU A 153 13.55 5.05 -0.44
C LEU A 153 14.77 4.66 -1.29
N ARG A 154 15.71 5.58 -1.53
CA ARG A 154 16.95 5.28 -2.26
C ARG A 154 17.84 4.28 -1.52
N LYS A 155 17.90 4.33 -0.18
CA LYS A 155 18.60 3.33 0.65
C LYS A 155 18.01 1.94 0.46
N VAL A 156 16.68 1.82 0.45
CA VAL A 156 16.00 0.53 0.16
C VAL A 156 16.40 -0.01 -1.22
N ALA A 157 16.45 0.85 -2.25
CA ALA A 157 16.85 0.44 -3.59
C ALA A 157 18.32 0.02 -3.72
N GLN A 158 19.19 0.48 -2.81
CA GLN A 158 20.64 0.25 -2.80
C GLN A 158 21.06 -0.88 -1.86
N LEU A 159 20.12 -1.52 -1.15
CA LEU A 159 20.45 -2.66 -0.29
C LEU A 159 21.27 -3.69 -1.10
N PRO A 160 22.33 -4.30 -0.54
CA PRO A 160 23.04 -5.36 -1.22
C PRO A 160 22.08 -6.50 -1.58
N ASN A 161 22.26 -7.09 -2.77
CA ASN A 161 21.50 -8.25 -3.20
C ASN A 161 22.44 -9.42 -3.44
N LYS A 162 22.26 -10.51 -2.69
CA LYS A 162 23.05 -11.74 -2.87
C LYS A 162 22.94 -12.27 -4.30
N ASP A 163 21.73 -12.25 -4.87
CA ASP A 163 21.45 -12.78 -6.22
C ASP A 163 22.21 -12.06 -7.36
N LYS A 164 22.61 -10.79 -7.18
CA LYS A 164 23.35 -10.04 -8.21
C LYS A 164 24.86 -10.23 -8.12
N ASN A 165 25.36 -10.61 -6.94
CA ASN A 165 26.80 -10.72 -6.69
C ASN A 165 27.36 -12.10 -7.09
N GLU A 166 26.51 -13.14 -7.11
CA GLU A 166 26.91 -14.50 -7.54
C GLU A 166 27.03 -14.65 -9.07
N VAL A 167 26.33 -13.82 -9.85
CA VAL A 167 26.37 -13.87 -11.33
C VAL A 167 27.59 -13.12 -11.91
N SER A 168 28.31 -12.36 -11.08
CA SER A 168 29.47 -11.54 -11.47
C SER A 168 30.82 -12.13 -11.08
N LEU A 169 30.88 -13.42 -10.72
CA LEU A 169 32.12 -14.15 -10.36
C LEU A 169 32.43 -15.25 -11.38
#